data_AF-A0A535WYG1-F1
#
_entry.id   AF-A0A535WYG1-F1
#
_cell.length_a   1.000
_cell.length_b   1.000
_cell.length_c   1.000
_cell.angle_alpha   90.00
_cell.angle_beta   90.00
_cell.angle_gamma   90.00
#
_symmetry.space_group_name_H-M   'P 1'
#
loop_
_entity.id
_entity.type
_entity.pdbx_description
1 polymer ?
#
loop_
_entity_poly.entity_id
_entity_poly.type
_entity_poly.pdbx_seq_one_letter_code
_entity_poly.pdbx_strand_id
1 'polypeptide(L)'
;MNSALAVASVTAVLKNLLEDRLVTAGLSAPLGDPEVSALPPDRVQVGAEERSQLNLFLYRVTPNSGWRSTGHTGTRKSMLALDLHYLLTAYGGQDFVA
;
A
#
# COMPACT_ATOMS: atom_id res chain seq x y z
N MET A 1 -0.93 -17.14 -14.30
CA MET A 1 -0.82 -15.81 -13.69
C MET A 1 -2.11 -15.54 -12.94
N ASN A 2 -2.03 -15.55 -11.60
CA ASN A 2 -3.16 -15.33 -10.72
C ASN A 2 -3.14 -13.84 -10.31
N SER A 3 -4.07 -13.04 -10.83
CA SER A 3 -4.07 -11.59 -10.61
C SER A 3 -4.14 -11.23 -9.12
N ALA A 4 -4.83 -12.05 -8.31
CA ALA A 4 -4.90 -11.86 -6.86
C ALA A 4 -3.52 -11.96 -6.18
N LEU A 5 -2.70 -12.94 -6.59
CA LEU A 5 -1.34 -13.11 -6.04
C LEU A 5 -0.44 -11.97 -6.48
N ALA A 6 -0.56 -11.51 -7.73
CA ALA A 6 0.20 -10.36 -8.20
C ALA A 6 -0.12 -9.07 -7.42
N VAL A 7 -1.41 -8.80 -7.15
CA VAL A 7 -1.82 -7.64 -6.34
C VAL A 7 -1.29 -7.75 -4.91
N ALA A 8 -1.42 -8.93 -4.27
CA ALA A 8 -0.89 -9.16 -2.93
C ALA A 8 0.63 -8.98 -2.86
N SER A 9 1.37 -9.45 -3.87
CA SER A 9 2.81 -9.23 -3.96
C SER A 9 3.17 -7.75 -4.08
N VAL A 10 2.42 -6.96 -4.85
CA VAL A 10 2.63 -5.50 -4.93
C VAL A 10 2.41 -4.84 -3.58
N THR A 11 1.31 -5.18 -2.88
CA THR A 11 1.05 -4.63 -1.54
C THR A 11 2.16 -5.00 -0.55
N ALA A 12 2.64 -6.26 -0.57
CA ALA A 12 3.71 -6.71 0.30
C ALA A 12 5.05 -6.00 0.01
N VAL A 13 5.38 -5.78 -1.25
CA VAL A 13 6.60 -5.04 -1.63
C VAL A 13 6.52 -3.58 -1.20
N LEU A 14 5.38 -2.92 -1.40
CA LEU A 14 5.20 -1.54 -0.94
C LEU A 14 5.28 -1.43 0.59
N LYS A 15 4.67 -2.38 1.32
CA LYS A 15 4.77 -2.47 2.79
C LYS A 15 6.23 -2.60 3.23
N ASN A 16 6.95 -3.57 2.68
CA ASN A 16 8.36 -3.80 3.03
C ASN A 16 9.25 -2.59 2.69
N LEU A 17 8.99 -1.91 1.58
CA LEU A 17 9.73 -0.71 1.20
C LEU A 17 9.48 0.44 2.18
N LEU A 18 8.24 0.63 2.63
CA LEU A 18 7.92 1.63 3.64
C LEU A 18 8.58 1.30 4.99
N GLU A 19 8.51 0.05 5.43
CA GLU A 19 9.18 -0.41 6.66
C GLU A 19 10.69 -0.17 6.60
N ASP A 20 11.35 -0.57 5.50
CA ASP A 20 12.79 -0.38 5.29
C ASP A 20 13.19 1.10 5.30
N ARG A 21 12.36 1.96 4.66
CA ARG A 21 12.61 3.40 4.62
C ARG A 21 12.40 4.08 5.96
N LEU A 22 11.42 3.65 6.75
CA LEU A 22 11.22 4.16 8.11
C LEU A 22 12.44 3.88 9.01
N VAL A 23 12.98 2.66 8.92
CA VAL A 23 14.21 2.28 9.63
C VAL A 23 15.41 3.08 9.14
N THR A 24 15.61 3.16 7.82
CA THR A 24 16.74 3.89 7.21
C THR A 24 16.71 5.39 7.53
N ALA A 25 15.53 5.99 7.63
CA ALA A 25 15.35 7.40 7.96
C ALA A 25 15.60 7.72 9.45
N GLY A 26 15.84 6.71 10.30
CA GLY A 26 16.09 6.90 11.73
C GLY A 26 14.87 7.38 12.51
N LEU A 27 13.66 7.19 11.96
CA LEU A 27 12.41 7.69 12.53
C LEU A 27 11.94 6.90 13.77
N SER A 28 12.58 5.76 14.07
CA SER A 28 12.28 4.97 15.27
C SER A 28 12.57 5.72 16.58
N ALA A 29 13.55 6.62 16.61
CA ALA A 29 13.90 7.38 17.81
C ALA A 29 12.87 8.47 18.19
N PRO A 30 12.38 9.31 17.25
CA PRO A 30 11.37 10.33 17.56
C PRO A 30 9.93 9.79 17.63
N LEU A 31 9.59 8.72 16.90
CA LEU A 31 8.19 8.27 16.75
C LEU A 31 7.81 7.05 17.60
N GLY A 32 8.80 6.29 18.11
CA GLY A 32 8.58 4.93 18.64
C GLY A 32 8.20 3.98 17.51
N ASP A 33 8.80 2.79 17.46
CA ASP A 33 8.74 1.83 16.33
C ASP A 33 7.49 1.95 15.45
N PRO A 34 7.58 2.69 14.32
CA PRO A 34 6.41 3.01 13.52
C PRO A 34 5.93 1.75 12.80
N GLU A 35 4.68 1.37 13.03
CA GLU A 35 4.09 0.19 12.40
C GLU A 35 3.59 0.52 10.99
N VAL A 36 3.83 -0.37 10.01
CA VAL A 36 3.21 -0.25 8.68
C VAL A 36 2.08 -1.25 8.57
N SER A 37 0.86 -0.76 8.39
CA SER A 37 -0.35 -1.55 8.23
C SER A 37 -0.90 -1.45 6.80
N ALA A 38 -1.68 -2.45 6.40
CA ALA A 38 -2.36 -2.48 5.10
C ALA A 38 -3.83 -2.85 5.30
N LEU A 39 -4.50 -2.08 6.16
CA LEU A 39 -5.87 -2.32 6.61
C LEU A 39 -6.83 -1.28 6.03
N PRO A 40 -8.14 -1.59 5.95
CA PRO A 40 -9.15 -0.58 5.77
C PRO A 40 -9.01 0.50 6.86
N PRO A 41 -9.20 1.80 6.54
CA PRO A 41 -9.05 2.88 7.50
C PRO A 41 -9.99 2.74 8.71
N ASP A 42 -11.16 2.12 8.54
CA ASP A 42 -12.12 1.81 9.61
C ASP A 42 -11.57 0.82 10.66
N ARG A 43 -10.58 0.00 10.30
CA ARG A 43 -9.94 -0.97 11.19
C ARG A 43 -8.66 -0.47 11.83
N VAL A 44 -8.23 0.75 11.49
CA VAL A 44 -7.05 1.35 12.10
C VAL A 44 -7.45 1.82 13.51
N GLN A 45 -6.74 1.34 14.52
CA GLN A 45 -6.99 1.74 15.90
C GLN A 45 -6.55 3.20 16.08
N VAL A 46 -7.50 4.09 16.35
CA VAL A 46 -7.29 5.53 16.60
C VAL A 46 -7.89 5.92 17.95
N GLY A 47 -7.26 6.86 18.67
CA GLY A 47 -7.72 7.29 20.01
C GLY A 47 -6.61 7.37 21.07
N ALA A 48 -6.93 7.01 22.32
CA ALA A 48 -6.03 7.25 23.46
C ALA A 48 -4.70 6.47 23.44
N GLU A 49 -4.62 5.38 22.67
CA GLU A 49 -3.39 4.59 22.45
C GLU A 49 -2.94 4.61 20.99
N GLU A 50 -3.14 5.75 20.30
CA GLU A 50 -2.72 5.90 18.91
C GLU A 50 -1.20 5.88 18.78
N ARG A 51 -0.69 4.76 18.28
CA ARG A 51 0.73 4.59 17.96
C ARG A 51 1.05 5.24 16.62
N SER A 52 2.30 5.67 16.49
CA SER A 52 2.85 6.09 15.20
C SER A 52 2.74 4.93 14.21
N GLN A 53 1.91 5.09 13.18
CA GLN A 53 1.74 4.05 12.17
C GLN A 53 1.45 4.66 10.79
N LEU A 54 1.91 3.98 9.75
CA LEU A 54 1.55 4.26 8.37
C LEU A 54 0.60 3.19 7.87
N ASN A 55 -0.59 3.58 7.42
CA ASN A 55 -1.54 2.65 6.80
C ASN A 55 -1.58 2.83 5.29
N LEU A 56 -1.34 1.73 4.57
CA LEU A 56 -1.38 1.63 3.11
C LEU A 56 -2.65 0.90 2.67
N PHE A 57 -3.65 1.64 2.21
CA PHE A 57 -4.95 1.08 1.84
C PHE A 57 -5.15 1.04 0.32
N LEU A 58 -5.37 -0.15 -0.24
CA LEU A 58 -5.78 -0.31 -1.64
C LEU A 58 -7.29 -0.07 -1.78
N TYR A 59 -7.69 1.14 -2.17
CA TYR A 59 -9.10 1.53 -2.21
C TYR A 59 -9.77 1.27 -3.57
N ARG A 60 -8.99 1.17 -4.65
CA ARG A 60 -9.53 0.96 -6.00
C ARG A 60 -8.56 0.21 -6.90
N VAL A 61 -9.11 -0.69 -7.71
CA VAL A 61 -8.40 -1.40 -8.78
C VAL A 61 -9.14 -1.12 -10.08
N THR A 62 -8.45 -0.58 -11.09
CA THR A 62 -9.04 -0.31 -12.40
C THR A 62 -8.30 -1.05 -13.51
N PRO A 63 -9.01 -1.58 -14.52
CA PRO A 63 -8.35 -2.10 -15.70
C PRO A 63 -7.71 -0.94 -16.48
N ASN A 64 -6.42 -1.07 -16.80
CA ASN A 64 -5.72 -0.11 -17.64
C ASN A 64 -5.97 -0.45 -19.11
N SER A 65 -6.84 0.33 -19.76
CA SER A 65 -7.19 0.13 -21.18
C SER A 65 -6.08 0.55 -22.14
N GLY A 66 -5.16 1.43 -21.72
CA GLY A 66 -4.04 1.91 -22.55
C GLY A 66 -2.93 0.86 -22.72
N TRP A 67 -2.85 -0.10 -21.80
CA TRP A 67 -1.86 -1.18 -21.80
C TRP A 67 -2.45 -2.54 -22.14
N ARG A 68 -3.75 -2.59 -22.51
CA ARG A 68 -4.34 -3.82 -23.04
C ARG A 68 -3.65 -4.17 -24.34
N SER A 69 -2.92 -5.27 -24.33
CA SER A 69 -2.46 -5.90 -25.57
C SER A 69 -3.70 -6.24 -26.39
N THR A 70 -3.94 -5.49 -27.47
CA THR A 70 -4.94 -5.83 -28.50
C THR A 70 -4.42 -7.07 -29.23
N GLY A 71 -4.59 -8.22 -28.58
CA GLY A 71 -4.18 -9.51 -29.12
C GLY A 71 -4.95 -9.81 -30.39
N HIS A 72 -4.41 -9.39 -31.53
CA HIS A 72 -4.75 -9.98 -32.80
C HIS A 72 -4.20 -11.41 -32.78
N THR A 73 -5.07 -12.37 -33.11
CA THR A 73 -4.79 -13.80 -33.34
C THR A 73 -4.71 -14.72 -32.09
N GLY A 74 -5.86 -15.31 -31.76
CA GLY A 74 -6.03 -16.77 -31.65
C GLY A 74 -5.50 -17.54 -30.43
N THR A 75 -4.42 -17.15 -29.74
CA THR A 75 -3.82 -18.06 -28.73
C THR A 75 -3.15 -17.38 -27.52
N ARG A 76 -3.10 -16.04 -27.44
CA ARG A 76 -2.45 -15.37 -26.31
C ARG A 76 -3.49 -14.88 -25.29
N LYS A 77 -3.40 -15.45 -24.08
CA LYS A 77 -4.14 -15.01 -22.88
C LYS A 77 -3.99 -13.49 -22.72
N SER A 78 -5.07 -12.75 -22.92
CA SER A 78 -5.10 -11.28 -22.79
C SER A 78 -4.45 -10.88 -21.47
N MET A 79 -3.32 -10.19 -21.53
CA MET A 79 -2.69 -9.60 -20.34
C MET A 79 -3.63 -8.53 -19.78
N LEU A 80 -4.14 -8.76 -18.56
CA LEU A 80 -4.98 -7.80 -17.87
C LEU A 80 -4.06 -6.79 -17.19
N ALA A 81 -3.85 -5.65 -17.84
CA ALA A 81 -3.18 -4.51 -17.22
C ALA A 81 -4.11 -3.91 -16.16
N LEU A 82 -3.60 -3.71 -14.94
CA LEU A 82 -4.34 -3.21 -13.79
C LEU A 82 -3.61 -2.01 -13.21
N ASP A 83 -4.35 -0.94 -12.92
CA ASP A 83 -3.89 0.17 -12.10
C ASP A 83 -4.40 -0.04 -10.67
N LEU A 84 -3.48 0.02 -9.71
CA LEU A 84 -3.75 -0.15 -8.29
C LEU A 84 -3.64 1.21 -7.60
N HIS A 85 -4.76 1.69 -7.08
CA HIS A 85 -4.83 3.01 -6.43
C HIS A 85 -4.73 2.83 -4.91
N TYR A 86 -3.60 3.26 -4.37
CA TYR A 86 -3.34 3.21 -2.93
C TYR A 86 -3.54 4.58 -2.28
N LEU A 87 -4.03 4.57 -1.05
CA LEU A 87 -4.08 5.71 -0.16
C LEU A 87 -3.10 5.45 0.98
N LEU A 88 -2.14 6.35 1.17
CA LEU A 88 -1.20 6.32 2.29
C LEU A 88 -1.66 7.32 3.35
N THR A 89 -1.84 6.86 4.57
CA THR A 89 -2.27 7.68 5.72
C THR A 89 -1.30 7.50 6.87
N ALA A 90 -0.93 8.60 7.52
CA ALA A 90 -0.07 8.60 8.70
C ALA A 90 -0.92 8.90 9.93
N TYR A 91 -0.75 8.09 10.96
CA TYR A 91 -1.40 8.21 12.26
C TYR A 91 -0.34 8.40 13.33
N GLY A 92 -0.68 9.14 14.37
CA GLY A 92 0.23 9.47 15.46
C GLY A 92 -0.52 10.11 16.61
N GLY A 93 -0.12 9.80 17.84
CA GLY A 93 -0.81 10.28 19.04
C GLY A 93 -0.64 11.78 19.31
N GLN A 94 0.17 12.50 18.55
CA GLN A 94 0.40 13.94 18.68
C GLN A 94 0.30 14.59 17.30
N ASP A 95 -0.23 15.81 17.26
CA ASP A 95 -0.21 16.62 16.03
C ASP A 95 1.24 17.03 15.71
N PHE A 96 1.52 17.25 14.43
CA PHE A 96 2.82 17.72 14.00
C PHE A 96 3.04 19.16 14.48
N VAL A 97 3.95 19.35 15.43
CA VAL A 97 4.40 20.67 15.87
C VAL A 97 5.73 20.97 15.19
N ALA A 98 5.72 21.95 14.29
CA ALA A 98 6.88 22.40 13.51
C ALA A 98 7.87 23.24 14.33
#